data_AF-A0A356EAG0-F1
#
_entry.id   AF-A0A356EAG0-F1
#
_cell.length_a   1.000
_cell.length_b   1.000
_cell.length_c   1.000
_cell.angle_alpha   90.00
_cell.angle_beta   90.00
_cell.angle_gamma   90.00
#
_symmetry.space_group_name_H-M   'P 1'
#
loop_
_entity.id
_entity.type
_entity.pdbx_description
1 polymer ?
#
loop_
_entity_poly.entity_id
_entity_poly.type
_entity_poly.pdbx_seq_one_letter_code
_entity_poly.pdbx_strand_id
1 'polypeptide(L)'
;HWNADVEMVLNKLRQAKAPVVLAINKIDNIKNKDDLLPFITGLSEKFSFAAIVPISAQRGKNVHELQKIVRNSLQKGTHHFPEDYVTDRPQRFMASEIIREKLMRFMGEELPYSVTVEIEQFKVNERGTYEINGLILVERDGQKKMVIGQGGQKIKTIGTEARADMER
;
A
#
# COMPACT_ATOMS: atom_id res chain seq x y z
N HIS A 1 -11.24 13.03 5.78
CA HIS A 1 -11.97 13.07 7.07
C HIS A 1 -11.45 11.96 7.97
N TRP A 2 -11.32 12.22 9.26
CA TRP A 2 -10.98 11.22 10.26
C TRP A 2 -12.16 10.26 10.43
N ASN A 3 -11.95 8.95 10.30
CA ASN A 3 -12.99 7.93 10.43
C ASN A 3 -12.58 6.87 11.47
N ALA A 4 -13.49 5.95 11.77
CA ALA A 4 -13.28 4.89 12.76
C ALA A 4 -12.07 4.00 12.44
N ASP A 5 -11.77 3.78 11.15
CA ASP A 5 -10.62 2.98 10.72
C ASP A 5 -9.30 3.64 11.10
N VAL A 6 -9.20 4.95 10.90
CA VAL A 6 -7.99 5.73 11.28
C VAL A 6 -7.78 5.71 12.78
N GLU A 7 -8.86 5.77 13.57
CA GLU A 7 -8.78 5.67 15.02
C GLU A 7 -8.32 4.28 15.50
N MET A 8 -8.78 3.21 14.83
CA MET A 8 -8.32 1.85 15.11
C MET A 8 -6.81 1.68 14.85
N VAL A 9 -6.31 2.24 13.74
CA VAL A 9 -4.86 2.25 13.43
C VAL A 9 -4.10 3.00 14.51
N LEU A 10 -4.57 4.18 14.91
CA LEU A 10 -3.92 5.00 15.92
C LEU A 10 -3.84 4.29 17.28
N ASN A 11 -4.88 3.57 17.67
CA ASN A 11 -4.89 2.81 18.92
C ASN A 11 -3.83 1.70 18.95
N LYS A 12 -3.57 1.04 17.81
CA LYS A 12 -2.46 0.07 17.70
C LYS A 12 -1.10 0.76 17.81
N LEU A 13 -0.96 1.95 17.23
CA LEU A 13 0.29 2.72 17.27
C LEU A 13 0.64 3.24 18.67
N ARG A 14 -0.34 3.48 19.54
CA ARG A 14 -0.09 3.87 20.95
C ARG A 14 0.69 2.83 21.74
N GLN A 15 0.67 1.57 21.31
CA GLN A 15 1.43 0.49 21.95
C GLN A 15 2.83 0.32 21.33
N ALA A 16 3.11 0.98 20.21
CA ALA A 16 4.41 0.90 19.55
C ALA A 16 5.45 1.74 20.31
N LYS A 17 6.66 1.18 20.45
CA LYS A 17 7.82 1.90 21.03
C LYS A 17 8.58 2.76 20.01
N ALA A 18 8.25 2.61 18.73
CA ALA A 18 8.92 3.31 17.64
C ALA A 18 8.34 4.73 17.45
N PRO A 19 9.16 5.71 17.03
CA PRO A 19 8.66 7.03 16.68
C PRO A 19 7.69 6.95 15.50
N VAL A 20 6.53 7.60 15.62
CA VAL A 20 5.49 7.61 14.60
C VAL A 20 5.49 8.93 13.87
N VAL A 21 5.51 8.88 12.54
CA VAL A 21 5.41 10.05 11.66
C VAL A 21 4.04 10.04 10.98
N LEU A 22 3.33 11.16 11.04
CA LEU A 22 2.05 11.33 10.36
C LEU A 22 2.28 11.95 8.97
N ALA A 23 1.99 11.19 7.92
CA ALA A 23 1.97 11.71 6.54
C ALA A 23 0.53 12.00 6.10
N ILE A 24 0.19 13.27 5.89
CA ILE A 24 -1.15 13.69 5.43
C ILE A 24 -1.11 13.77 3.91
N ASN A 25 -1.61 12.74 3.22
CA ASN A 25 -1.55 12.66 1.76
C ASN A 25 -2.72 13.39 1.06
N LYS A 26 -2.58 13.61 -0.26
CA LYS A 26 -3.57 14.24 -1.15
C LYS A 26 -3.85 15.71 -0.82
N ILE A 27 -2.87 16.46 -0.31
CA ILE A 27 -3.04 17.89 -0.02
C ILE A 27 -3.33 18.74 -1.27
N ASP A 28 -3.04 18.21 -2.46
CA ASP A 28 -3.40 18.80 -3.75
C ASP A 28 -4.90 18.78 -4.03
N ASN A 29 -5.67 17.92 -3.36
CA ASN A 29 -7.13 17.86 -3.49
C ASN A 29 -7.86 18.80 -2.51
N ILE A 30 -7.13 19.50 -1.65
CA ILE A 30 -7.71 20.43 -0.68
C ILE A 30 -8.00 21.76 -1.38
N LYS A 31 -9.29 22.14 -1.44
CA LYS A 31 -9.74 23.36 -2.12
C LYS A 31 -9.27 24.63 -1.42
N ASN A 32 -9.34 24.67 -0.09
CA ASN A 32 -8.88 25.78 0.72
C ASN A 32 -7.69 25.37 1.59
N LYS A 33 -6.52 25.97 1.34
CA LYS A 33 -5.30 25.65 2.09
C LYS A 33 -5.39 26.04 3.56
N ASP A 34 -6.24 27.01 3.90
CA ASP A 34 -6.41 27.48 5.27
C ASP A 34 -7.06 26.42 6.17
N ASP A 35 -7.77 25.45 5.58
CA ASP A 35 -8.38 24.33 6.32
C ASP A 35 -7.34 23.31 6.80
N LEU A 36 -6.13 23.33 6.23
CA LEU A 36 -5.08 22.35 6.53
C LEU A 36 -4.50 22.56 7.93
N LEU A 37 -4.33 23.82 8.37
CA LEU A 37 -3.75 24.14 9.68
C LEU A 37 -4.67 23.67 10.83
N PRO A 38 -5.96 24.03 10.88
CA PRO A 38 -6.88 23.51 11.89
C PRO A 38 -6.95 21.98 11.90
N PHE A 39 -6.91 21.36 10.72
CA PHE A 39 -6.90 19.91 10.60
C PHE A 39 -5.64 19.29 11.22
N ILE A 40 -4.45 19.83 10.92
CA ILE A 40 -3.18 19.37 11.51
C ILE A 40 -3.22 19.53 13.03
N THR A 41 -3.68 20.68 13.54
CA THR A 41 -3.77 20.93 14.97
C THR A 41 -4.64 19.89 15.67
N GLY A 42 -5.85 19.63 15.15
CA GLY A 42 -6.74 18.61 15.72
C GLY A 42 -6.18 17.19 15.68
N LEU A 43 -5.29 16.88 14.73
CA LEU A 43 -4.58 15.59 14.69
C LEU A 43 -3.44 15.52 15.70
N SER A 44 -2.69 16.61 15.86
CA SER A 44 -1.57 16.69 16.80
C SER A 44 -2.01 16.49 18.26
N GLU A 45 -3.24 16.85 18.60
CA GLU A 45 -3.81 16.64 19.94
C GLU A 45 -4.19 15.19 20.22
N LYS A 46 -4.46 14.38 19.19
CA LYS A 46 -4.92 12.99 19.34
C LYS A 46 -3.79 12.00 19.63
N PHE A 47 -2.57 12.35 19.22
CA PHE A 47 -1.39 11.51 19.34
C PHE A 47 -0.09 12.33 19.23
N SER A 48 0.90 11.98 20.05
CA SER A 48 2.22 12.61 20.02
C SER A 48 3.08 12.07 18.87
N PHE A 49 2.89 12.62 17.67
CA PHE A 49 3.72 12.28 16.51
C PHE A 49 5.12 12.88 16.62
N ALA A 50 6.13 12.15 16.14
CA ALA A 50 7.51 12.65 16.04
C ALA A 50 7.65 13.73 14.96
N ALA A 51 6.84 13.64 13.90
CA ALA A 51 6.71 14.65 12.86
C ALA A 51 5.34 14.54 12.16
N ILE A 52 4.84 15.67 11.65
CA ILE A 52 3.64 15.72 10.80
C ILE A 52 4.04 16.34 9.47
N VAL A 53 3.84 15.60 8.37
CA VAL A 53 4.27 16.00 7.03
C VAL A 53 3.08 15.99 6.08
N PRO A 54 2.55 17.15 5.67
CA PRO A 54 1.57 17.23 4.60
C PRO A 54 2.24 16.93 3.26
N ILE A 55 1.78 15.93 2.52
CA ILE A 55 2.36 15.47 1.25
C ILE A 55 1.33 15.41 0.11
N SER A 56 1.82 15.51 -1.12
CA SER A 56 1.11 14.98 -2.29
C SER A 56 2.00 13.90 -2.91
N ALA A 57 1.67 12.64 -2.65
CA ALA A 57 2.43 11.52 -3.19
C ALA A 57 2.42 11.53 -4.73
N GLN A 58 1.28 11.87 -5.34
CA GLN A 58 1.13 11.91 -6.79
C GLN A 58 1.92 13.06 -7.44
N ARG A 59 2.02 14.22 -6.78
CA ARG A 59 2.77 15.38 -7.29
C ARG A 59 4.19 15.47 -6.75
N GLY A 60 4.61 14.53 -5.91
CA GLY A 60 5.91 14.52 -5.24
C GLY A 60 6.09 15.60 -4.16
N LYS A 61 5.05 16.39 -3.83
CA LYS A 61 5.16 17.50 -2.88
C LYS A 61 5.48 16.99 -1.48
N ASN A 62 6.54 17.52 -0.87
CA ASN A 62 7.02 17.19 0.47
C ASN A 62 7.41 15.72 0.70
N VAL A 63 7.47 14.89 -0.35
CA VAL A 63 7.93 13.50 -0.24
C VAL A 63 9.40 13.45 0.20
N HIS A 64 10.22 14.41 -0.28
CA HIS A 64 11.63 14.48 0.09
C HIS A 64 11.84 14.81 1.59
N GLU A 65 10.94 15.59 2.21
CA GLU A 65 11.00 15.87 3.65
C GLU A 65 10.71 14.61 4.46
N LEU A 66 9.73 13.82 4.01
CA LEU A 66 9.46 12.52 4.61
C LEU A 66 10.68 11.58 4.50
N GLN A 67 11.34 11.56 3.34
CA GLN A 67 12.57 10.77 3.15
C GLN A 67 13.71 11.22 4.09
N LYS A 68 13.88 12.54 4.31
CA LYS A 68 14.87 13.06 5.26
C LYS A 68 14.57 12.60 6.68
N ILE A 69 13.31 12.68 7.12
CA ILE A 69 12.90 12.23 8.46
C ILE A 69 13.21 10.74 8.63
N VAL A 70 12.87 9.92 7.64
CA VAL A 70 13.18 8.48 7.66
C VAL A 70 14.69 8.27 7.77
N ARG A 71 15.49 8.92 6.91
CA ARG A 71 16.95 8.82 6.92
C ARG A 71 17.55 9.21 8.28
N ASN A 72 17.05 10.28 8.90
CA ASN A 72 17.52 10.75 10.20
C ASN A 72 17.10 9.84 11.36
N SER A 73 16.06 9.02 11.17
CA SER A 73 15.61 8.04 12.17
C SER A 73 16.38 6.72 12.12
N LEU A 74 17.19 6.49 11.08
CA LEU A 74 17.98 5.27 10.94
C LEU A 74 19.08 5.21 12.02
N GLN A 75 19.15 4.08 12.70
CA GLN A 75 20.26 3.79 13.62
C GLN A 75 21.52 3.43 12.84
N LYS A 76 22.69 3.76 13.40
CA LYS A 76 23.95 3.26 12.86
C LYS A 76 23.95 1.74 12.91
N GLY A 77 24.19 1.10 11.78
CA GLY A 77 24.23 -0.34 11.65
C GLY A 77 24.78 -0.73 10.29
N THR A 78 25.10 -2.01 10.14
CA THR A 78 25.54 -2.54 8.86
C THR A 78 24.35 -2.59 7.91
N HIS A 79 24.56 -2.23 6.64
CA HIS A 79 23.56 -2.48 5.61
C HIS A 79 23.29 -3.99 5.54
N HIS A 80 22.07 -4.40 5.87
CA HIS A 80 21.66 -5.80 5.80
C HIS A 80 21.50 -6.30 4.35
N PHE A 81 21.46 -5.38 3.38
CA PHE A 81 21.33 -5.66 1.95
C PHE A 81 22.42 -4.90 1.16
N PRO A 82 23.02 -5.51 0.13
CA PRO A 82 23.94 -4.84 -0.79
C PRO A 82 23.30 -3.64 -1.53
N GLU A 83 24.10 -2.66 -1.95
CA GLU A 83 23.61 -1.48 -2.70
C GLU A 83 22.96 -1.86 -4.04
N ASP A 84 23.55 -2.86 -4.72
CA ASP A 84 23.07 -3.35 -6.01
C ASP A 84 22.08 -4.51 -5.87
N TYR A 85 21.56 -4.74 -4.66
CA TYR A 85 20.56 -5.76 -4.43
C TYR A 85 19.24 -5.29 -5.05
N VAL A 86 19.12 -5.50 -6.36
CA VAL A 86 17.85 -5.58 -7.06
C VAL A 86 17.17 -6.81 -6.47
N THR A 87 16.44 -6.58 -5.38
CA THR A 87 15.58 -7.59 -4.81
C THR A 87 14.62 -8.02 -5.94
N ASP A 88 14.20 -9.29 -6.02
CA ASP A 88 12.95 -9.62 -6.73
C ASP A 88 11.74 -9.06 -5.96
N ARG A 89 11.95 -8.65 -4.71
CA ARG A 89 10.91 -8.07 -3.85
C ARG A 89 10.18 -6.86 -4.45
N PRO A 90 10.78 -5.88 -5.14
CA PRO A 90 10.08 -4.79 -5.80
C PRO A 90 9.24 -5.33 -6.95
N GLN A 91 9.72 -6.32 -7.72
CA GLN A 91 8.95 -6.93 -8.80
C GLN A 91 7.79 -7.80 -8.28
N ARG A 92 8.04 -8.62 -7.26
CA ARG A 92 7.02 -9.41 -6.55
C ARG A 92 6.00 -8.50 -5.85
N PHE A 93 6.46 -7.44 -5.21
CA PHE A 93 5.62 -6.43 -4.58
C PHE A 93 4.79 -5.71 -5.65
N MET A 94 5.41 -5.25 -6.74
CA MET A 94 4.67 -4.65 -7.85
C MET A 94 3.63 -5.61 -8.42
N ALA A 95 3.97 -6.89 -8.62
CA ALA A 95 3.02 -7.88 -9.09
C ALA A 95 1.85 -8.06 -8.11
N SER A 96 2.10 -8.11 -6.80
CA SER A 96 1.04 -8.20 -5.80
C SER A 96 0.21 -6.91 -5.72
N GLU A 97 0.81 -5.73 -5.84
CA GLU A 97 0.11 -4.45 -5.89
C GLU A 97 -0.76 -4.34 -7.16
N ILE A 98 -0.27 -4.78 -8.33
CA ILE A 98 -1.05 -4.79 -9.58
C ILE A 98 -2.26 -5.70 -9.43
N ILE A 99 -2.08 -6.92 -8.93
CA ILE A 99 -3.21 -7.84 -8.68
C ILE A 99 -4.19 -7.21 -7.68
N ARG A 100 -3.69 -6.58 -6.62
CA ARG A 100 -4.53 -5.90 -5.61
C ARG A 100 -5.31 -4.74 -6.20
N GLU A 101 -4.71 -3.95 -7.08
CA GLU A 101 -5.39 -2.87 -7.82
C GLU A 101 -6.53 -3.41 -8.66
N LYS A 102 -6.31 -4.50 -9.42
CA LYS A 102 -7.38 -5.14 -10.20
C LYS A 102 -8.49 -5.69 -9.32
N LEU A 103 -8.15 -6.33 -8.20
CA LEU A 103 -9.13 -6.79 -7.22
C LEU A 103 -9.99 -5.62 -6.72
N MET A 104 -9.37 -4.51 -6.30
CA MET A 104 -10.10 -3.32 -5.85
C MET A 104 -10.99 -2.75 -6.95
N ARG A 105 -10.48 -2.65 -8.19
CA ARG A 105 -11.22 -2.11 -9.34
C ARG A 105 -12.45 -2.94 -9.70
N PHE A 106 -12.33 -4.26 -9.72
CA PHE A 106 -13.40 -5.17 -10.19
C PHE A 106 -14.34 -5.68 -9.10
N MET A 107 -13.98 -5.51 -7.82
CA MET A 107 -14.79 -6.00 -6.69
C MET A 107 -15.53 -4.92 -5.91
N GLY A 108 -15.29 -3.64 -6.18
CA GLY A 108 -16.02 -2.54 -5.52
C GLY A 108 -15.69 -2.42 -4.02
N GLU A 109 -16.56 -1.74 -3.26
CA GLU A 109 -16.23 -1.25 -1.90
C GLU A 109 -16.20 -2.31 -0.79
N GLU A 110 -16.86 -3.47 -0.93
CA GLU A 110 -17.12 -4.38 0.21
C GLU A 110 -16.02 -5.42 0.53
N LEU A 111 -15.07 -5.63 -0.38
CA LEU A 111 -14.04 -6.68 -0.28
C LEU A 111 -12.57 -6.25 -0.10
N PRO A 112 -12.13 -5.00 -0.36
CA PRO A 112 -10.70 -4.64 -0.36
C PRO A 112 -9.96 -4.89 0.96
N TYR A 113 -10.64 -4.75 2.10
CA TYR A 113 -9.97 -4.73 3.41
C TYR A 113 -9.63 -6.12 3.96
N SER A 114 -10.23 -7.18 3.43
CA SER A 114 -10.07 -8.56 3.92
C SER A 114 -9.36 -9.48 2.93
N VAL A 115 -8.72 -8.92 1.89
CA VAL A 115 -8.03 -9.69 0.86
C VAL A 115 -6.53 -9.45 0.92
N THR A 116 -5.78 -10.53 1.07
CA THR A 116 -4.31 -10.50 1.01
C THR A 116 -3.86 -11.12 -0.30
N VAL A 117 -2.91 -10.47 -0.97
CA VAL A 117 -2.29 -10.97 -2.20
C VAL A 117 -0.84 -11.30 -1.91
N GLU A 118 -0.44 -12.54 -2.17
CA GLU A 118 0.93 -13.02 -2.05
C GLU A 118 1.44 -13.55 -3.38
N ILE A 119 2.74 -13.41 -3.64
CA ILE A 119 3.38 -14.02 -4.82
C ILE A 119 4.15 -15.24 -4.36
N GLU A 120 3.57 -16.42 -4.60
CA GLU A 120 4.18 -17.70 -4.23
C GLU A 120 5.38 -18.04 -5.12
N GLN A 121 5.29 -17.66 -6.39
CA GLN A 121 6.34 -17.91 -7.37
C GLN A 121 6.53 -16.70 -8.26
N PHE A 122 7.80 -16.35 -8.46
CA PHE A 122 8.23 -15.37 -9.44
C PHE A 122 9.58 -15.86 -9.97
N LYS A 123 9.58 -16.44 -11.17
CA LYS A 123 10.78 -16.99 -11.80
C LYS A 123 10.73 -16.75 -13.31
N VAL A 124 11.88 -16.82 -13.95
CA VAL A 124 11.97 -16.85 -15.41
C VAL A 124 12.10 -18.32 -15.84
N ASN A 125 11.30 -18.75 -16.80
CA ASN A 125 11.41 -20.10 -17.34
C ASN A 125 12.49 -20.21 -18.42
N GLU A 126 12.75 -21.42 -18.91
CA GLU A 126 13.77 -21.70 -19.93
C GLU A 126 13.58 -20.93 -21.24
N ARG A 127 12.35 -20.45 -21.50
CA ARG A 127 12.01 -19.65 -22.69
C ARG A 127 12.19 -18.15 -22.48
N GLY A 128 12.68 -17.73 -21.31
CA GLY A 128 12.87 -16.32 -20.98
C GLY A 128 11.58 -15.58 -20.58
N THR A 129 10.47 -16.29 -20.36
CA THR A 129 9.20 -15.67 -19.92
C THR A 129 9.06 -15.73 -18.40
N TYR A 130 8.49 -14.69 -17.81
CA TYR A 130 8.17 -14.66 -16.39
C TYR A 130 6.99 -15.58 -16.06
N GLU A 131 7.19 -16.51 -15.13
CA GLU A 131 6.16 -17.33 -14.50
C GLU A 131 5.87 -16.78 -13.10
N ILE A 132 4.66 -16.25 -12.93
CA ILE A 132 4.20 -15.59 -11.72
C ILE A 132 2.96 -16.32 -11.19
N ASN A 133 3.05 -16.84 -9.97
CA ASN A 133 1.89 -17.41 -9.27
C ASN A 133 1.46 -16.44 -8.18
N GLY A 134 0.29 -15.83 -8.37
CA GLY A 134 -0.36 -14.99 -7.39
C GLY A 134 -1.40 -15.77 -6.59
N LEU A 135 -1.31 -15.69 -5.26
CA LEU A 135 -2.27 -16.26 -4.33
C LEU A 135 -3.15 -15.15 -3.76
N ILE A 136 -4.47 -15.32 -3.88
CA ILE A 136 -5.46 -14.39 -3.35
C ILE A 136 -6.14 -15.06 -2.14
N LEU A 137 -5.82 -14.57 -0.96
CA LEU A 137 -6.32 -15.04 0.32
C LEU A 137 -7.52 -14.20 0.76
N VAL A 138 -8.59 -14.87 1.19
CA VAL A 138 -9.83 -14.23 1.66
C VAL A 138 -10.26 -14.84 2.99
N GLU A 139 -10.96 -14.07 3.81
CA GLU A 139 -11.36 -14.50 5.16
C GLU A 139 -12.61 -15.41 5.16
N ARG A 140 -13.52 -15.24 4.20
CA ARG A 140 -14.82 -15.94 4.17
C ARG A 140 -15.10 -16.60 2.83
N ASP A 141 -15.80 -17.74 2.85
CA ASP A 141 -16.18 -18.47 1.63
C ASP A 141 -17.07 -17.63 0.67
N GLY A 142 -17.92 -16.75 1.21
CA GLY A 142 -18.71 -15.81 0.41
C GLY A 142 -17.81 -14.90 -0.44
N GLN A 143 -16.72 -14.39 0.15
CA GLN A 143 -15.75 -13.54 -0.53
C GLN A 143 -15.01 -14.32 -1.63
N LYS A 144 -14.65 -15.59 -1.36
CA LYS A 144 -14.05 -16.46 -2.37
C LYS A 144 -14.95 -16.59 -3.60
N LYS A 145 -16.25 -16.81 -3.40
CA LYS A 145 -17.23 -16.88 -4.50
C LYS A 145 -17.32 -15.57 -5.28
N MET A 146 -17.25 -14.43 -4.58
CA MET A 146 -17.25 -13.10 -5.22
C MET A 146 -16.00 -12.86 -6.07
N VAL A 147 -14.81 -13.22 -5.56
CA VAL A 147 -13.53 -13.13 -6.30
C VAL A 147 -13.57 -13.98 -7.56
N ILE A 148 -14.03 -15.23 -7.45
CA ILE A 148 -14.17 -16.14 -8.59
C ILE A 148 -15.19 -15.58 -9.60
N GLY A 149 -16.34 -15.11 -9.10
CA GLY A 149 -17.45 -14.64 -9.91
C GLY A 149 -18.20 -15.78 -10.60
N GLN A 150 -19.29 -15.44 -11.30
CA GLN A 150 -20.11 -16.42 -12.02
C GLN A 150 -19.26 -17.13 -13.10
N GLY A 151 -19.18 -18.46 -13.03
CA GLY A 151 -18.41 -19.27 -13.97
C GLY A 151 -16.90 -18.94 -14.03
N GLY A 152 -16.34 -18.33 -12.98
CA GLY A 152 -14.92 -17.92 -12.97
C GLY A 152 -14.61 -16.69 -13.83
N GLN A 153 -15.63 -15.98 -14.33
CA GLN A 153 -15.42 -14.84 -15.24
C GLN A 153 -14.66 -13.69 -14.56
N LYS A 154 -14.94 -13.41 -13.28
CA LYS A 154 -14.34 -12.26 -12.59
C LYS A 154 -12.85 -12.48 -12.33
N ILE A 155 -12.46 -13.65 -11.81
CA ILE A 155 -11.05 -13.98 -11.60
C ILE A 155 -10.28 -14.03 -12.92
N LYS A 156 -10.92 -14.49 -14.01
CA LYS A 156 -10.33 -14.49 -15.35
C LYS A 156 -10.04 -13.07 -15.84
N THR A 157 -10.98 -12.14 -15.68
CA THR A 157 -10.78 -10.73 -16.03
C THR A 157 -9.67 -10.10 -15.19
N ILE A 158 -9.68 -10.31 -13.88
CA ILE A 158 -8.64 -9.81 -12.95
C ILE A 158 -7.25 -10.30 -13.39
N GLY A 159 -7.09 -11.60 -13.66
CA GLY A 159 -5.81 -12.17 -14.10
C GLY A 159 -5.37 -11.67 -15.47
N THR A 160 -6.31 -11.47 -16.40
CA THR A 160 -6.01 -10.97 -17.75
C THR A 160 -5.50 -9.53 -17.70
N GLU A 161 -6.19 -8.66 -16.97
CA GLU A 161 -5.83 -7.25 -16.82
C GLU A 161 -4.55 -7.07 -15.99
N ALA A 162 -4.36 -7.88 -14.94
CA ALA A 162 -3.14 -7.84 -14.14
C ALA A 162 -1.92 -8.26 -14.98
N ARG A 163 -2.04 -9.32 -15.79
CA ARG A 163 -0.97 -9.74 -16.70
C ARG A 163 -0.64 -8.69 -17.75
N ALA A 164 -1.65 -8.07 -18.37
CA ALA A 164 -1.44 -7.03 -19.36
C ALA A 164 -0.70 -5.80 -18.78
N ASP A 165 -0.96 -5.46 -17.52
CA ASP A 165 -0.23 -4.39 -16.83
C ASP A 165 1.17 -4.79 -16.38
N MET A 166 1.42 -6.07 -16.07
CA MET A 166 2.78 -6.57 -15.76
C MET A 166 3.68 -6.68 -16.99
N GLU A 167 3.10 -6.83 -18.18
CA GLU A 167 3.84 -6.93 -19.45
C GLU A 167 4.23 -5.56 -20.03
N ARG A 168 3.65 -4.46 -19.53
CA ARG A 168 3.96 -3.08 -19.95
C ARG A 168 5.15 -2.50 -19.21
#